data_AF-A0A160DSV9-F1
#
_entry.id   AF-A0A160DSV9-F1
#
_cell.length_a   1.000
_cell.length_b   1.000
_cell.length_c   1.000
_cell.angle_alpha   90.00
_cell.angle_beta   90.00
_cell.angle_gamma   90.00
#
_symmetry.space_group_name_H-M   'P 1'
#
loop_
_entity.id
_entity.type
_entity.pdbx_description
1 polymer ?
#
loop_
_entity_poly.entity_id
_entity_poly.type
_entity_poly.pdbx_seq_one_letter_code
_entity_poly.pdbx_strand_id
1 'polypeptide(L)'
;MHALRRCSLVLGATLGLLQAPAGRAYLPPADQRSTGCTPAPRADCAGADLRFADLAGRDLAGANFRGADLRRADLRGANLVGADFTDAIAMAADFSKAYLGQARFVRARLTGADFEAARMSKSDFSQADLDAANLSAAWAVGTLFVGARLDAADAQETKFSAANFQDASMRGTKIRFAVFSGANFERCEQCPTDW
;
A
#
# COMPACT_ATOMS: atom_id res chain seq x y z
N MET A 1 56.72 7.57 -67.10
CA MET A 1 55.83 6.58 -67.74
C MET A 1 54.49 6.58 -67.02
N HIS A 2 53.42 6.53 -67.80
CA HIS A 2 52.05 6.89 -67.48
C HIS A 2 51.31 6.04 -66.44
N ALA A 3 50.21 6.64 -65.98
CA ALA A 3 49.24 6.16 -65.00
C ALA A 3 48.15 5.24 -65.61
N LEU A 4 47.36 4.69 -64.67
CA LEU A 4 45.94 4.26 -64.74
C LEU A 4 45.60 2.88 -65.35
N ARG A 5 44.94 2.03 -64.53
CA ARG A 5 43.52 1.64 -64.72
C ARG A 5 42.91 0.86 -63.53
N ARG A 6 41.90 1.50 -62.93
CA ARG A 6 40.52 1.02 -62.58
C ARG A 6 40.38 -0.17 -61.60
N CYS A 7 39.84 0.04 -60.39
CA CYS A 7 38.42 0.27 -60.00
C CYS A 7 37.59 -1.02 -59.97
N SER A 8 37.18 -1.44 -58.76
CA SER A 8 35.85 -1.99 -58.44
C SER A 8 35.62 -1.95 -56.92
N LEU A 9 34.76 -1.02 -56.49
CA LEU A 9 34.02 -1.08 -55.23
C LEU A 9 33.00 -2.23 -55.31
N VAL A 10 32.83 -3.00 -54.24
CA VAL A 10 31.50 -3.49 -53.83
C VAL A 10 31.40 -3.42 -52.29
N LEU A 11 30.34 -2.75 -51.85
CA LEU A 11 29.84 -2.56 -50.50
C LEU A 11 29.56 -3.90 -49.78
N GLY A 12 29.78 -3.92 -48.47
CA GLY A 12 29.33 -4.99 -47.60
C GLY A 12 29.54 -4.67 -46.12
N ALA A 13 29.11 -3.49 -45.66
CA ALA A 13 29.10 -3.17 -44.24
C ALA A 13 27.92 -3.90 -43.56
N THR A 14 28.18 -5.10 -43.03
CA THR A 14 27.29 -5.70 -42.03
C THR A 14 27.48 -4.95 -40.72
N LEU A 15 26.52 -4.09 -40.38
CA LEU A 15 26.35 -3.53 -39.05
C LEU A 15 26.26 -4.69 -38.04
N GLY A 16 27.37 -5.01 -37.39
CA GLY A 16 27.36 -5.82 -36.18
C GLY A 16 26.73 -5.01 -35.07
N LEU A 17 25.44 -5.23 -34.81
CA LEU A 17 24.77 -4.78 -33.59
C LEU A 17 25.55 -5.37 -32.41
N LEU A 18 26.33 -4.53 -31.75
CA LEU A 18 26.97 -4.83 -30.47
C LEU A 18 25.83 -4.98 -29.44
N GLN A 19 25.33 -6.19 -29.26
CA GLN A 19 24.39 -6.50 -28.19
C GLN A 19 25.12 -6.34 -26.86
N ALA A 20 24.77 -5.28 -26.13
CA ALA A 20 25.12 -5.18 -24.72
C ALA A 20 24.52 -6.39 -23.98
N PRO A 21 25.27 -7.07 -23.10
CA PRO A 21 24.67 -8.15 -22.31
C PRO A 21 23.64 -7.51 -21.39
N ALA A 22 22.40 -7.99 -21.49
CA ALA A 22 21.34 -7.62 -20.56
C ALA A 22 21.84 -7.86 -19.13
N GLY A 23 22.01 -6.76 -18.38
CA GLY A 23 22.34 -6.82 -16.96
C GLY A 23 21.29 -7.67 -16.27
N ARG A 24 21.71 -8.82 -15.76
CA ARG A 24 20.88 -9.71 -14.95
C ARG A 24 20.52 -8.91 -13.69
N ALA A 25 19.30 -8.40 -13.62
CA ALA A 25 18.80 -7.73 -12.42
C ALA A 25 19.06 -8.65 -11.22
N TYR A 26 19.79 -8.13 -10.24
CA TYR A 26 19.99 -8.83 -8.97
C TYR A 26 18.63 -8.87 -8.27
N LEU A 27 17.95 -10.02 -8.40
CA LEU A 27 16.82 -10.36 -7.54
C LEU A 27 17.43 -10.84 -6.21
N PRO A 28 17.17 -10.15 -5.08
CA PRO A 28 17.50 -10.72 -3.78
C PRO A 28 16.78 -12.06 -3.63
N PRO A 29 17.34 -13.02 -2.86
CA PRO A 29 16.74 -14.34 -2.71
C PRO A 29 15.30 -14.18 -2.20
N ALA A 30 14.35 -14.55 -3.06
CA ALA A 30 12.93 -14.54 -2.74
C ALA A 30 12.71 -15.36 -1.46
N ASP A 31 12.03 -14.75 -0.50
CA ASP A 31 11.37 -15.46 0.58
C ASP A 31 10.43 -16.52 -0.03
N GLN A 32 10.90 -17.76 -0.10
CA GLN A 32 10.18 -18.91 -0.66
C GLN A 32 9.10 -19.43 0.30
N ARG A 33 8.41 -18.53 1.00
CA ARG A 33 7.26 -18.85 1.86
C ARG A 33 5.97 -18.17 1.41
N SER A 34 5.99 -17.41 0.31
CA SER A 34 4.76 -17.06 -0.41
C SER A 34 4.12 -18.33 -0.94
N THR A 35 3.04 -18.77 -0.30
CA THR A 35 2.18 -19.84 -0.79
C THR A 35 1.50 -19.40 -2.10
N GLY A 36 2.20 -19.59 -3.23
CA GLY A 36 1.63 -19.53 -4.58
C GLY A 36 1.26 -18.16 -5.15
N CYS A 37 1.35 -17.08 -4.37
CA CYS A 37 1.09 -15.73 -4.85
C CYS A 37 2.37 -15.06 -5.35
N THR A 38 2.30 -14.43 -6.53
CA THR A 38 3.31 -13.46 -6.98
C THR A 38 2.66 -12.08 -6.98
N PRO A 39 2.84 -11.27 -5.92
CA PRO A 39 2.17 -9.98 -5.82
C PRO A 39 2.52 -9.10 -7.03
N ALA A 40 1.50 -8.59 -7.69
CA ALA A 40 1.55 -7.74 -8.87
C ALA A 40 0.21 -7.00 -9.00
N PRO A 41 0.05 -6.03 -9.91
CA PRO A 41 -1.23 -5.36 -10.12
C PRO A 41 -2.32 -6.37 -10.49
N ARG A 42 -3.45 -6.33 -9.78
CA ARG A 42 -4.60 -7.25 -9.92
C ARG A 42 -4.28 -8.73 -9.69
N ALA A 43 -3.14 -9.05 -9.07
CA ALA A 43 -2.82 -10.43 -8.70
C ALA A 43 -3.85 -10.98 -7.70
N ASP A 44 -4.16 -12.27 -7.82
CA ASP A 44 -4.95 -12.97 -6.82
C ASP A 44 -4.02 -13.64 -5.81
N CYS A 45 -4.06 -13.10 -4.58
CA CYS A 45 -3.25 -13.49 -3.44
C CYS A 45 -4.13 -13.75 -2.21
N ALA A 46 -5.40 -14.10 -2.42
CA ALA A 46 -6.30 -14.42 -1.33
C ALA A 46 -5.74 -15.59 -0.49
N GLY A 47 -5.73 -15.41 0.83
CA GLY A 47 -5.22 -16.39 1.78
C GLY A 47 -3.71 -16.65 1.72
N ALA A 48 -2.95 -15.88 0.93
CA ALA A 48 -1.52 -16.08 0.80
C ALA A 48 -0.77 -15.77 2.11
N ASP A 49 0.26 -16.56 2.41
CA ASP A 49 1.24 -16.23 3.44
C ASP A 49 2.27 -15.24 2.86
N LEU A 50 2.16 -13.97 3.24
CA LEU A 50 3.03 -12.88 2.82
C LEU A 50 3.71 -12.21 4.04
N ARG A 51 3.86 -12.97 5.13
CA ARG A 51 4.51 -12.45 6.34
C ARG A 51 5.94 -12.05 6.02
N PHE A 52 6.37 -10.90 6.53
CA PHE A 52 7.71 -10.35 6.28
C PHE A 52 8.06 -10.10 4.80
N ALA A 53 7.08 -10.17 3.88
CA ALA A 53 7.34 -9.94 2.47
C ALA A 53 7.84 -8.50 2.23
N ASP A 54 8.86 -8.36 1.41
CA ASP A 54 9.31 -7.07 0.88
C ASP A 54 8.48 -6.70 -0.35
N LEU A 55 7.54 -5.78 -0.13
CA LEU A 55 6.62 -5.24 -1.13
C LEU A 55 6.76 -3.70 -1.23
N ALA A 56 7.86 -3.14 -0.71
CA ALA A 56 8.08 -1.71 -0.67
C ALA A 56 8.13 -1.13 -2.10
N GLY A 57 7.39 -0.03 -2.30
CA GLY A 57 7.33 0.71 -3.57
C GLY A 57 6.74 -0.07 -4.75
N ARG A 58 6.22 -1.29 -4.54
CA ARG A 58 5.70 -2.11 -5.63
C ARG A 58 4.35 -1.59 -6.12
N ASP A 59 4.09 -1.79 -7.40
CA ASP A 59 2.74 -1.62 -7.95
C ASP A 59 1.92 -2.88 -7.71
N LEU A 60 0.89 -2.74 -6.89
CA LEU A 60 -0.02 -3.78 -6.42
C LEU A 60 -1.49 -3.30 -6.55
N ALA A 61 -1.73 -2.31 -7.41
CA ALA A 61 -3.06 -1.73 -7.59
C ALA A 61 -4.09 -2.82 -7.95
N GLY A 62 -5.23 -2.80 -7.26
CA GLY A 62 -6.31 -3.76 -7.43
C GLY A 62 -5.97 -5.21 -7.07
N ALA A 63 -4.83 -5.50 -6.43
CA ALA A 63 -4.50 -6.86 -6.00
C ALA A 63 -5.49 -7.35 -4.93
N ASN A 64 -5.79 -8.65 -4.97
CA ASN A 64 -6.63 -9.33 -4.01
C ASN A 64 -5.77 -9.95 -2.91
N PHE A 65 -5.78 -9.36 -1.71
CA PHE A 65 -5.13 -9.86 -0.50
C PHE A 65 -6.15 -10.34 0.54
N ARG A 66 -7.36 -10.72 0.12
CA ARG A 66 -8.42 -11.13 1.05
C ARG A 66 -7.97 -12.29 1.91
N GLY A 67 -8.06 -12.15 3.23
CA GLY A 67 -7.63 -13.19 4.17
C GLY A 67 -6.14 -13.53 4.15
N ALA A 68 -5.30 -12.78 3.43
CA ALA A 68 -3.86 -13.00 3.40
C ALA A 68 -3.22 -12.66 4.76
N ASP A 69 -2.11 -13.33 5.07
CA ASP A 69 -1.31 -13.05 6.27
C ASP A 69 -0.11 -12.19 5.87
N LEU A 70 -0.20 -10.88 6.11
CA LEU A 70 0.81 -9.87 5.85
C LEU A 70 1.50 -9.38 7.13
N ARG A 71 1.50 -10.17 8.22
CA ARG A 71 2.12 -9.73 9.48
C ARG A 71 3.56 -9.28 9.21
N ARG A 72 3.87 -8.05 9.60
CA ARG A 72 5.20 -7.43 9.42
C ARG A 72 5.70 -7.36 7.97
N ALA A 73 4.81 -7.41 6.98
CA ALA A 73 5.18 -7.13 5.60
C ALA A 73 5.57 -5.65 5.44
N ASP A 74 6.52 -5.39 4.55
CA ASP A 74 6.93 -4.04 4.16
C ASP A 74 6.18 -3.63 2.90
N LEU A 75 5.21 -2.71 3.04
CA LEU A 75 4.39 -2.15 1.95
C LEU A 75 4.64 -0.64 1.81
N ARG A 76 5.79 -0.14 2.32
CA ARG A 76 6.12 1.28 2.31
C ARG A 76 6.08 1.86 0.92
N GLY A 77 5.34 2.94 0.73
CA GLY A 77 5.23 3.61 -0.56
C GLY A 77 4.63 2.76 -1.69
N ALA A 78 4.08 1.57 -1.42
CA ALA A 78 3.48 0.72 -2.43
C ALA A 78 2.23 1.39 -3.05
N ASN A 79 1.97 1.11 -4.32
CA ASN A 79 0.71 1.47 -4.95
C ASN A 79 -0.31 0.36 -4.72
N LEU A 80 -1.30 0.63 -3.86
CA LEU A 80 -2.33 -0.29 -3.40
C LEU A 80 -3.74 0.26 -3.72
N VAL A 81 -3.84 1.19 -4.67
CA VAL A 81 -5.12 1.78 -5.08
C VAL A 81 -6.09 0.67 -5.48
N GLY A 82 -7.26 0.65 -4.82
CA GLY A 82 -8.31 -0.35 -5.05
C GLY A 82 -7.97 -1.79 -4.64
N ALA A 83 -6.85 -2.04 -3.94
CA ALA A 83 -6.53 -3.39 -3.44
C ALA A 83 -7.52 -3.84 -2.36
N ASP A 84 -7.77 -5.15 -2.27
CA ASP A 84 -8.70 -5.74 -1.31
C ASP A 84 -7.98 -6.56 -0.24
N PHE A 85 -7.91 -6.03 0.97
CA PHE A 85 -7.40 -6.63 2.20
C PHE A 85 -8.53 -7.09 3.15
N THR A 86 -9.76 -7.27 2.64
CA THR A 86 -10.87 -7.74 3.49
C THR A 86 -10.48 -9.02 4.23
N ASP A 87 -10.72 -9.08 5.53
CA ASP A 87 -10.36 -10.19 6.43
C ASP A 87 -8.84 -10.50 6.52
N ALA A 88 -7.96 -9.67 5.97
CA ALA A 88 -6.51 -9.89 6.03
C ALA A 88 -5.93 -9.68 7.45
N ILE A 89 -4.80 -10.34 7.72
CA ILE A 89 -4.02 -10.15 8.95
C ILE A 89 -2.75 -9.36 8.60
N ALA A 90 -2.73 -8.05 8.88
CA ALA A 90 -1.60 -7.17 8.58
C ALA A 90 -1.05 -6.49 9.86
N MET A 91 -1.06 -7.22 10.98
CA MET A 91 -0.55 -6.71 12.26
C MET A 91 0.93 -6.30 12.12
N ALA A 92 1.25 -5.08 12.58
CA ALA A 92 2.57 -4.48 12.48
C ALA A 92 3.16 -4.46 11.05
N ALA A 93 2.32 -4.51 10.01
CA ALA A 93 2.75 -4.26 8.63
C ALA A 93 3.00 -2.76 8.43
N ASP A 94 3.93 -2.43 7.53
CA ASP A 94 4.32 -1.05 7.26
C ASP A 94 3.71 -0.59 5.93
N PHE A 95 2.64 0.20 6.00
CA PHE A 95 2.01 0.90 4.88
C PHE A 95 2.40 2.39 4.83
N SER A 96 3.46 2.81 5.53
CA SER A 96 3.84 4.22 5.56
C SER A 96 4.07 4.74 4.14
N LYS A 97 3.52 5.92 3.85
CA LYS A 97 3.55 6.59 2.54
C LYS A 97 2.90 5.83 1.38
N ALA A 98 2.20 4.72 1.64
CA ALA A 98 1.53 3.94 0.60
C ALA A 98 0.34 4.70 -0.02
N TYR A 99 -0.02 4.32 -1.26
CA TYR A 99 -1.19 4.83 -1.97
C TYR A 99 -2.34 3.83 -1.83
N LEU A 100 -3.31 4.14 -0.98
CA LEU A 100 -4.40 3.26 -0.55
C LEU A 100 -5.77 3.78 -0.99
N GLY A 101 -5.81 4.70 -1.97
CA GLY A 101 -7.07 5.27 -2.45
C GLY A 101 -8.05 4.18 -2.87
N GLN A 102 -9.27 4.20 -2.33
CA GLN A 102 -10.31 3.18 -2.59
C GLN A 102 -9.95 1.74 -2.20
N ALA A 103 -8.84 1.51 -1.47
CA ALA A 103 -8.52 0.19 -0.96
C ALA A 103 -9.54 -0.27 0.09
N ARG A 104 -9.68 -1.58 0.27
CA ARG A 104 -10.63 -2.19 1.21
C ARG A 104 -9.87 -2.94 2.29
N PHE A 105 -10.10 -2.60 3.55
CA PHE A 105 -9.55 -3.23 4.75
C PHE A 105 -10.67 -3.74 5.67
N VAL A 106 -11.84 -4.07 5.10
CA VAL A 106 -13.01 -4.46 5.88
C VAL A 106 -12.69 -5.67 6.77
N ARG A 107 -12.93 -5.55 8.07
CA ARG A 107 -12.59 -6.59 9.08
C ARG A 107 -11.11 -7.01 9.12
N ALA A 108 -10.21 -6.22 8.53
CA ALA A 108 -8.79 -6.52 8.58
C ALA A 108 -8.23 -6.32 10.00
N ARG A 109 -7.23 -7.12 10.37
CA ARG A 109 -6.50 -7.01 11.63
C ARG A 109 -5.22 -6.23 11.40
N LEU A 110 -5.22 -4.96 11.83
CA LEU A 110 -4.18 -3.96 11.56
C LEU A 110 -3.56 -3.43 12.85
N THR A 111 -3.68 -4.16 13.96
CA THR A 111 -3.12 -3.76 15.26
C THR A 111 -1.63 -3.40 15.11
N GLY A 112 -1.26 -2.19 15.51
CA GLY A 112 0.10 -1.68 15.43
C GLY A 112 0.67 -1.50 14.01
N ALA A 113 -0.16 -1.57 12.96
CA ALA A 113 0.29 -1.28 11.60
C ALA A 113 0.66 0.20 11.43
N ASP A 114 1.59 0.47 10.52
CA ASP A 114 2.04 1.83 10.23
C ASP A 114 1.40 2.37 8.95
N PHE A 115 0.70 3.49 9.05
CA PHE A 115 0.10 4.23 7.95
C PHE A 115 0.60 5.69 7.92
N GLU A 116 1.75 5.99 8.53
CA GLU A 116 2.35 7.33 8.55
C GLU A 116 2.36 7.91 7.13
N ALA A 117 1.77 9.10 6.97
CA ALA A 117 1.71 9.82 5.70
C ALA A 117 1.10 9.01 4.52
N ALA A 118 0.34 7.95 4.78
CA ALA A 118 -0.31 7.16 3.74
C ALA A 118 -1.48 7.93 3.11
N ARG A 119 -1.73 7.70 1.82
CA ARG A 119 -2.82 8.33 1.06
C ARG A 119 -3.98 7.36 0.91
N MET A 120 -4.95 7.43 1.81
CA MET A 120 -6.04 6.46 1.93
C MET A 120 -7.43 7.05 1.64
N SER A 121 -7.51 8.14 0.87
CA SER A 121 -8.79 8.75 0.52
C SER A 121 -9.81 7.75 -0.01
N LYS A 122 -11.05 7.80 0.50
CA LYS A 122 -12.18 6.94 0.07
C LYS A 122 -11.93 5.43 0.24
N SER A 123 -10.96 5.03 1.06
CA SER A 123 -10.78 3.63 1.43
C SER A 123 -11.85 3.19 2.45
N ASP A 124 -11.94 1.88 2.65
CA ASP A 124 -12.94 1.26 3.51
C ASP A 124 -12.28 0.40 4.60
N PHE A 125 -12.16 0.94 5.81
CA PHE A 125 -11.67 0.28 7.03
C PHE A 125 -12.84 -0.16 7.94
N SER A 126 -14.05 -0.32 7.41
CA SER A 126 -15.21 -0.69 8.22
C SER A 126 -14.95 -2.00 8.98
N GLN A 127 -15.23 -2.01 10.29
CA GLN A 127 -15.00 -3.14 11.19
C GLN A 127 -13.53 -3.58 11.33
N ALA A 128 -12.57 -2.79 10.85
CA ALA A 128 -11.14 -3.10 11.00
C ALA A 128 -10.67 -2.85 12.44
N ASP A 129 -9.65 -3.60 12.85
CA ASP A 129 -8.93 -3.38 14.11
C ASP A 129 -7.64 -2.61 13.81
N LEU A 130 -7.64 -1.30 14.08
CA LEU A 130 -6.50 -0.38 13.96
C LEU A 130 -5.95 0.00 15.34
N ASP A 131 -6.16 -0.82 16.36
CA ASP A 131 -5.67 -0.52 17.71
C ASP A 131 -4.15 -0.31 17.70
N ALA A 132 -3.70 0.74 18.39
CA ALA A 132 -2.30 1.16 18.43
C ALA A 132 -1.63 1.38 17.06
N ALA A 133 -2.40 1.50 15.97
CA ALA A 133 -1.86 1.82 14.65
C ALA A 133 -1.33 3.27 14.60
N ASN A 134 -0.32 3.49 13.75
CA ASN A 134 0.18 4.82 13.46
C ASN A 134 -0.54 5.36 12.21
N LEU A 135 -1.36 6.39 12.36
CA LEU A 135 -2.06 7.11 11.28
C LEU A 135 -1.52 8.54 11.12
N SER A 136 -0.40 8.88 11.78
CA SER A 136 0.10 10.24 11.83
C SER A 136 0.35 10.81 10.44
N ALA A 137 -0.09 12.06 10.22
CA ALA A 137 -0.04 12.75 8.94
C ALA A 137 -0.73 12.04 7.75
N ALA A 138 -1.52 10.99 7.98
CA ALA A 138 -2.21 10.29 6.91
C ALA A 138 -3.31 11.16 6.27
N TRP A 139 -3.60 10.88 5.01
CA TRP A 139 -4.66 11.53 4.25
C TRP A 139 -5.85 10.59 4.09
N ALA A 140 -6.82 10.70 5.00
CA ALA A 140 -7.97 9.81 5.14
C ALA A 140 -9.31 10.50 4.77
N VAL A 141 -9.28 11.43 3.82
CA VAL A 141 -10.48 12.16 3.37
C VAL A 141 -11.51 11.22 2.76
N GLY A 142 -12.74 11.26 3.27
CA GLY A 142 -13.84 10.41 2.81
C GLY A 142 -13.68 8.92 3.14
N THR A 143 -12.78 8.57 4.06
CA THR A 143 -12.52 7.18 4.45
C THR A 143 -13.61 6.65 5.37
N LEU A 144 -13.97 5.37 5.22
CA LEU A 144 -14.95 4.71 6.06
C LEU A 144 -14.25 3.97 7.20
N PHE A 145 -14.59 4.31 8.44
CA PHE A 145 -14.15 3.65 9.67
C PHE A 145 -15.37 3.09 10.44
N VAL A 146 -16.44 2.69 9.73
CA VAL A 146 -17.71 2.29 10.36
C VAL A 146 -17.51 1.07 11.25
N GLY A 147 -17.70 1.23 12.56
CA GLY A 147 -17.43 0.21 13.57
C GLY A 147 -15.97 -0.24 13.66
N ALA A 148 -15.03 0.54 13.13
CA ALA A 148 -13.61 0.26 13.29
C ALA A 148 -13.16 0.58 14.73
N ARG A 149 -12.13 -0.14 15.19
CA ARG A 149 -11.44 0.18 16.45
C ARG A 149 -10.16 0.94 16.14
N LEU A 150 -9.98 2.11 16.75
CA LEU A 150 -8.77 2.93 16.65
C LEU A 150 -8.21 3.21 18.05
N ASP A 151 -8.43 2.32 19.02
CA ASP A 151 -8.06 2.58 20.41
C ASP A 151 -6.54 2.68 20.54
N ALA A 152 -6.07 3.67 21.30
CA ALA A 152 -4.66 3.99 21.47
C ALA A 152 -3.87 4.25 20.18
N ALA A 153 -4.55 4.46 19.03
CA ALA A 153 -3.89 4.82 17.78
C ALA A 153 -3.27 6.23 17.84
N ASP A 154 -2.28 6.48 17.00
CA ASP A 154 -1.70 7.82 16.81
C ASP A 154 -2.25 8.43 15.52
N ALA A 155 -3.21 9.33 15.62
CA ALA A 155 -3.84 10.02 14.49
C ALA A 155 -3.51 11.52 14.49
N GLN A 156 -2.33 11.90 14.98
CA GLN A 156 -1.91 13.29 14.98
C GLN A 156 -1.71 13.79 13.55
N GLU A 157 -2.14 15.02 13.28
CA GLU A 157 -2.06 15.69 11.97
C GLU A 157 -2.84 15.04 10.82
N THR A 158 -3.55 13.93 11.08
CA THR A 158 -4.32 13.18 10.09
C THR A 158 -5.49 13.99 9.52
N LYS A 159 -5.75 13.84 8.22
CA LYS A 159 -6.86 14.51 7.53
C LYS A 159 -8.06 13.56 7.41
N PHE A 160 -9.05 13.74 8.26
CA PHE A 160 -10.29 12.95 8.30
C PHE A 160 -11.50 13.71 7.75
N SER A 161 -11.31 14.73 6.90
CA SER A 161 -12.44 15.46 6.33
C SER A 161 -13.40 14.51 5.61
N ALA A 162 -14.70 14.63 5.90
CA ALA A 162 -15.75 13.73 5.38
C ALA A 162 -15.58 12.23 5.70
N ALA A 163 -14.72 11.86 6.67
CA ALA A 163 -14.60 10.46 7.08
C ALA A 163 -15.82 10.00 7.91
N ASN A 164 -16.10 8.70 7.91
CA ASN A 164 -17.24 8.14 8.64
C ASN A 164 -16.76 7.24 9.78
N PHE A 165 -16.92 7.71 11.02
CA PHE A 165 -16.62 7.00 12.27
C PHE A 165 -17.88 6.49 12.97
N GLN A 166 -18.98 6.31 12.24
CA GLN A 166 -20.20 5.77 12.83
C GLN A 166 -19.91 4.43 13.52
N ASP A 167 -20.37 4.27 14.77
CA ASP A 167 -20.15 3.07 15.59
C ASP A 167 -18.67 2.75 15.91
N ALA A 168 -17.71 3.62 15.55
CA ALA A 168 -16.29 3.39 15.78
C ALA A 168 -15.89 3.59 17.26
N SER A 169 -14.68 3.18 17.61
CA SER A 169 -14.06 3.46 18.91
C SER A 169 -12.74 4.20 18.73
N MET A 170 -12.54 5.30 19.47
CA MET A 170 -11.33 6.11 19.48
C MET A 170 -10.77 6.30 20.90
N ARG A 171 -10.87 5.29 21.77
CA ARG A 171 -10.44 5.42 23.17
C ARG A 171 -8.94 5.66 23.25
N GLY A 172 -8.55 6.81 23.79
CA GLY A 172 -7.13 7.15 23.96
C GLY A 172 -6.38 7.38 22.64
N THR A 173 -7.10 7.54 21.52
CA THR A 173 -6.48 7.92 20.24
C THR A 173 -5.88 9.32 20.37
N LYS A 174 -4.63 9.49 19.93
CA LYS A 174 -3.99 10.80 19.89
C LYS A 174 -4.44 11.55 18.64
N ILE A 175 -5.02 12.73 18.79
CA ILE A 175 -5.68 13.46 17.69
C ILE A 175 -5.17 14.90 17.52
N ARG A 176 -4.01 15.23 18.10
CA ARG A 176 -3.46 16.59 18.05
C ARG A 176 -3.30 17.03 16.59
N PHE A 177 -3.88 18.17 16.22
CA PHE A 177 -3.88 18.73 14.86
C PHE A 177 -4.56 17.88 13.78
N ALA A 178 -5.33 16.85 14.17
CA ALA A 178 -6.19 16.13 13.25
C ALA A 178 -7.34 17.04 12.76
N VAL A 179 -7.80 16.80 11.54
CA VAL A 179 -8.87 17.59 10.90
C VAL A 179 -10.08 16.72 10.65
N PHE A 180 -11.24 17.09 11.19
CA PHE A 180 -12.46 16.28 11.14
C PHE A 180 -13.63 16.98 10.43
N SER A 181 -13.37 18.00 9.61
CA SER A 181 -14.43 18.78 8.94
C SER A 181 -15.38 17.89 8.13
N GLY A 182 -16.66 17.88 8.50
CA GLY A 182 -17.69 17.05 7.86
C GLY A 182 -17.61 15.55 8.18
N ALA A 183 -16.82 15.14 9.17
CA ALA A 183 -16.77 13.76 9.61
C ALA A 183 -18.05 13.35 10.37
N ASN A 184 -18.47 12.10 10.21
CA ASN A 184 -19.61 11.53 10.93
C ASN A 184 -19.13 10.76 12.17
N PHE A 185 -19.74 11.02 13.32
CA PHE A 185 -19.42 10.38 14.60
C PHE A 185 -20.65 9.76 15.29
N GLU A 186 -21.72 9.51 14.55
CA GLU A 186 -22.93 8.90 15.10
C GLU A 186 -22.62 7.58 15.83
N ARG A 187 -22.97 7.52 17.13
CA ARG A 187 -22.67 6.38 18.02
C ARG A 187 -21.18 6.02 18.13
N CYS A 188 -20.27 6.95 17.82
CA CYS A 188 -18.85 6.72 18.09
C CYS A 188 -18.55 6.78 19.60
N GLU A 189 -17.68 5.88 20.04
CA GLU A 189 -17.19 5.75 21.39
C GLU A 189 -15.88 6.53 21.60
N GLN A 190 -15.88 7.47 22.57
CA GLN A 190 -14.71 8.29 22.92
C GLN A 190 -14.10 9.04 21.72
N CYS A 191 -14.92 9.34 20.71
CA CYS A 191 -14.57 10.26 19.65
C CYS A 191 -14.45 11.70 20.19
N PRO A 192 -13.73 12.58 19.47
CA PRO A 192 -13.75 14.02 19.76
C PRO A 192 -15.21 14.49 19.85
N THR A 193 -15.50 15.52 20.67
CA THR A 193 -16.84 16.14 20.79
C THR A 193 -16.88 17.57 20.24
N ASP A 194 -15.70 18.16 20.09
CA ASP A 194 -15.42 19.54 19.70
C ASP A 194 -14.25 19.53 18.69
N TRP A 195 -14.55 19.66 17.40
CA TRP A 195 -13.57 19.55 16.32
C TRP A 195 -13.82 20.50 15.14
#